data_AF-A0A5E6TVZ2-F1
#
_entry.id   AF-A0A5E6TVZ2-F1
#
_cell.length_a   1.000
_cell.length_b   1.000
_cell.length_c   1.000
_cell.angle_alpha   90.00
_cell.angle_beta   90.00
_cell.angle_gamma   90.00
#
_symmetry.space_group_name_H-M   'P 1'
#
loop_
_entity.id
_entity.type
_entity.pdbx_description
1 polymer ?
#
loop_
_entity_poly.entity_id
_entity_poly.type
_entity_poly.pdbx_seq_one_letter_code
_entity_poly.pdbx_strand_id
1 'polypeptide(L)' 'MSSAGAQLMTWFGLACELHRDWRNDIEGLGTLFSNHIPDYRNLFTSYNSLTNDK' A
#
# COMPACT_ATOMS: atom_id res chain seq x y z
N MET A 1 -1.98 -27.11 0.78
CA MET A 1 -2.04 -25.83 1.51
C MET A 1 -3.48 -25.41 1.74
N SER A 2 -4.24 -25.01 0.72
CA SER A 2 -5.67 -24.64 0.89
C SER A 2 -6.53 -25.77 1.46
N SER A 3 -6.36 -27.01 0.98
CA SER A 3 -7.06 -28.20 1.52
C SER A 3 -6.76 -28.53 2.99
N ALA A 4 -5.69 -27.95 3.56
CA ALA A 4 -5.31 -28.10 4.96
C ALA A 4 -5.67 -26.85 5.79
N GLY A 5 -6.48 -25.94 5.24
CA GLY A 5 -6.96 -24.73 5.92
C GLY A 5 -6.05 -23.52 5.81
N ALA A 6 -4.94 -23.58 5.06
CA ALA A 6 -4.09 -22.40 4.86
C ALA A 6 -4.78 -21.37 3.97
N GLN A 7 -4.82 -20.11 4.42
CA GLN A 7 -5.35 -18.99 3.64
C GLN A 7 -4.31 -18.54 2.61
N LEU A 8 -4.69 -18.55 1.33
CA LEU A 8 -3.85 -18.02 0.25
C LEU A 8 -4.01 -16.51 0.20
N MET A 9 -2.92 -15.78 0.37
CA MET A 9 -2.89 -14.33 0.38
C MET A 9 -1.80 -13.81 -0.55
N THR A 10 -1.98 -12.58 -1.03
CA THR A 10 -0.92 -11.83 -1.72
C THR A 10 -0.24 -10.89 -0.74
N TRP A 11 0.97 -10.45 -1.05
CA TRP A 11 1.74 -9.56 -0.17
C TRP A 11 0.98 -8.25 0.13
N PHE A 12 0.27 -7.70 -0.87
CA PHE A 12 -0.49 -6.48 -0.71
C PHE A 12 -1.66 -6.67 0.27
N GLY A 13 -2.42 -7.77 0.13
CA GLY A 13 -3.49 -8.11 1.06
C GLY A 13 -2.98 -8.31 2.48
N LEU A 14 -1.85 -8.99 2.64
CA LEU A 14 -1.19 -9.19 3.93
C LEU A 14 -0.77 -7.86 4.58
N ALA A 15 -0.17 -6.95 3.83
CA ALA A 15 0.22 -5.62 4.32
C ALA A 15 -1.01 -4.82 4.80
N CYS A 16 -2.10 -4.83 4.04
CA CYS A 16 -3.35 -4.17 4.40
C CYS A 16 -4.00 -4.77 5.66
N GLU A 17 -4.00 -6.10 5.79
CA GLU A 17 -4.55 -6.76 6.99
C GLU A 17 -3.73 -6.53 8.25
N LEU A 18 -2.41 -6.39 8.13
CA LEU A 18 -1.55 -6.05 9.26
C LEU A 18 -1.68 -4.57 9.64
N HIS A 19 -1.73 -3.68 8.65
CA HIS A 19 -1.74 -2.23 8.89
C HIS A 19 -3.09 -1.71 9.41
N ARG A 20 -4.20 -2.32 8.98
CA ARG A 20 -5.61 -2.07 9.38
C ARG A 20 -6.15 -0.67 9.08
N ASP A 21 -5.52 0.37 9.58
CA ASP A 21 -5.93 1.76 9.47
C ASP A 21 -4.78 2.60 8.95
N TRP A 22 -5.01 3.28 7.82
CA TRP A 22 -4.05 4.18 7.18
C TRP A 22 -3.50 5.24 8.13
N ARG A 23 -4.33 5.73 9.06
CA ARG A 23 -3.97 6.82 9.97
C ARG A 23 -2.87 6.44 10.95
N ASN A 24 -2.57 5.14 11.09
CA ASN A 24 -1.50 4.68 11.96
C ASN A 24 -0.12 5.10 11.46
N ASP A 25 0.13 5.02 10.14
CA ASP A 25 1.35 5.52 9.49
C ASP A 25 1.16 5.65 7.97
N ILE A 26 0.64 6.80 7.54
CA ILE A 26 0.31 7.09 6.14
C ILE A 26 1.57 7.11 5.28
N GLU A 27 2.64 7.76 5.76
CA GLU A 27 3.89 7.92 5.02
C GLU A 27 4.65 6.59 4.86
N GLY A 28 4.69 5.78 5.93
CA GLY A 28 5.33 4.46 5.88
C GLY A 28 4.60 3.51 4.94
N LEU A 29 3.27 3.43 5.02
CA LEU A 29 2.48 2.58 4.12
C LEU A 29 2.52 3.09 2.68
N GLY A 30 2.44 4.41 2.48
CA GLY A 30 2.58 5.04 1.17
C GLY A 30 3.95 4.77 0.53
N THR A 31 5.02 4.80 1.33
CA THR A 31 6.37 4.45 0.87
C THR A 31 6.48 2.98 0.46
N LEU A 32 5.95 2.06 1.27
CA LEU A 32 5.91 0.62 0.94
C LEU A 32 5.22 0.37 -0.41
N PHE A 33 4.06 0.99 -0.62
CA PHE A 33 3.30 0.83 -1.86
C PHE A 33 4.00 1.49 -3.04
N SER A 34 4.54 2.69 -2.87
CA SER A 34 5.31 3.37 -3.92
C SER A 34 6.52 2.56 -4.37
N ASN A 35 7.19 1.85 -3.45
CA ASN A 35 8.36 1.02 -3.77
C ASN A 35 8.02 -0.24 -4.58
N HIS A 36 6.85 -0.83 -4.35
CA HIS A 36 6.49 -2.14 -4.90
C HIS A 36 5.31 -2.14 -5.90
N ILE A 37 4.63 -1.01 -6.07
CA ILE A 37 3.51 -0.83 -7.01
C ILE A 37 3.76 0.42 -7.86
N PRO A 38 4.31 0.27 -9.10
CA PRO A 38 4.58 1.40 -9.99
C PRO A 38 3.36 2.29 -10.27
N ASP A 39 2.18 1.70 -10.41
CA ASP A 39 0.93 2.44 -10.65
C ASP A 39 0.58 3.34 -9.45
N TYR A 40 0.78 2.87 -8.22
CA TYR A 40 0.58 3.67 -7.03
C TYR A 40 1.58 4.83 -6.95
N ARG A 41 2.85 4.57 -7.28
CA ARG A 41 3.88 5.63 -7.35
C ARG A 41 3.50 6.73 -8.33
N ASN A 42 2.98 6.37 -9.50
CA ASN A 42 2.55 7.34 -10.51
C ASN A 42 1.44 8.25 -9.96
N LEU A 43 0.40 7.67 -9.35
CA LEU A 43 -0.69 8.44 -8.73
C LEU A 43 -0.20 9.36 -7.62
N PHE A 44 0.63 8.83 -6.71
CA PHE A 44 1.19 9.58 -5.59
C PHE A 44 2.04 10.76 -6.05
N THR A 45 2.87 10.55 -7.08
CA THR A 45 3.72 11.60 -7.68
C THR A 45 2.89 12.71 -8.32
N SER A 46 1.90 12.35 -9.13
CA SER A 46 1.00 13.33 -9.76
C SER A 46 0.20 14.13 -8.72
N TYR A 47 -0.31 13.46 -7.68
CA TYR A 47 -1.01 14.13 -6.58
C TYR A 47 -0.10 15.13 -5.86
N ASN A 48 1.09 14.71 -5.42
CA ASN A 48 2.00 15.59 -4.70
C ASN A 48 2.44 16.79 -5.54
N SER A 49 2.69 16.59 -6.85
CA SER A 49 3.02 17.71 -7.75
C SER A 49 1.89 18.75 -7.84
N LEU A 50 0.62 18.34 -7.80
CA LEU A 50 -0.51 19.26 -7.87
C LEU A 50 -0.87 19.91 -6.53
N THR A 51 -0.47 19.29 -5.43
CA THR A 51 -0.90 19.69 -4.08
C THR A 51 0.18 20.45 -3.32
N ASN A 52 1.46 20.22 -3.63
CA ASN A 52 2.58 20.97 -3.05
C ASN A 52 2.75 22.37 -3.68
N ASP A 53 2.22 22.60 -4.88
CA ASP A 53 2.21 23.90 -5.55
C ASP A 53 1.06 24.84 -5.08
N LYS A 54 0.26 24.41 -4.10
CA LYS A 54 -0.75 25.24 -3.43
C LYS A 54 -0.25 25.73 -2.07
#